data_AF-A0A418WCQ9-F1
#
_entry.id   AF-A0A418WCQ9-F1
#
_cell.length_a   1.000
_cell.length_b   1.000
_cell.length_c   1.000
_cell.angle_alpha   90.00
_cell.angle_beta   90.00
_cell.angle_gamma   90.00
#
_symmetry.space_group_name_H-M   'P 1'
#
loop_
_entity.id
_entity.type
_entity.pdbx_description
1 polymer ?
#
loop_
_entity_poly.entity_id
_entity_poly.type
_entity_poly.pdbx_seq_one_letter_code
_entity_poly.pdbx_strand_id
1 'polypeptide(L)'
;MVAAIIPVIAQVVLFGGLPLPRPLGGAMPSLVSAHGGAIGERIGRLSLEVTGPVHDIALVLGPADIARQVTEAFHRDREAIVDRIARGQLGLLWATLPGAVKAQIEGYFARAVPMVIDRAIAEIIEAIEDLVDVPGMLSRYFARRHDHLANMVETVAAPAFRVLRYAFPAVLALPLVILELAAPASLAPVVGAATGFIASLGAMTWMFEPPPARWRERMPSWMITPLLPERPMITGLYADTVANDVFKIEAVIDELIAGSGARATRAIIERRVAAIFARMPGRPMLSLIIPPSAMEGMQAAATAELLALLPRAMAEPVFAQRCAARLYAHVTARFDALDEARFLGVQRGILRGELPLLHALTAGAFLLVGLVAAFP
;
A
#
# COMPACT_ATOMS: atom_id res chain seq x y z
N MET A 1 4.46 44.62 31.28
CA MET A 1 5.37 43.47 31.50
C MET A 1 4.67 42.13 31.31
N VAL A 2 3.41 41.96 31.77
CA VAL A 2 2.56 40.77 31.53
C VAL A 2 2.20 40.57 30.05
N ALA A 3 1.95 41.66 29.29
CA ALA A 3 1.63 41.61 27.86
C ALA A 3 2.79 41.14 26.93
N ALA A 4 4.04 41.14 27.41
CA ALA A 4 5.19 40.66 26.65
C ALA A 4 5.51 39.18 26.94
N ILE A 5 4.95 38.63 28.01
CA ILE A 5 5.17 37.25 28.46
C ILE A 5 4.13 36.31 27.84
N ILE A 6 2.92 36.80 27.54
CA ILE A 6 1.82 36.01 26.94
C ILE A 6 2.14 35.48 25.53
N PRO A 7 2.77 36.22 24.60
CA PRO A 7 3.15 35.66 23.29
C PRO A 7 4.24 34.60 23.42
N VAL A 8 5.16 34.76 24.38
CA VAL A 8 6.23 33.81 24.68
C VAL A 8 5.66 32.56 25.35
N ILE A 9 4.69 32.69 26.27
CA ILE A 9 3.96 31.58 26.87
C ILE A 9 3.09 30.88 25.82
N ALA A 10 2.41 31.59 24.92
CA ALA A 10 1.65 30.97 23.84
C ALA A 10 2.58 30.22 22.86
N GLN A 11 3.75 30.77 22.55
CA GLN A 11 4.77 30.10 21.73
C GLN A 11 5.42 28.90 22.46
N VAL A 12 5.57 28.97 23.79
CA VAL A 12 6.05 27.87 24.63
C VAL A 12 4.97 26.81 24.86
N VAL A 13 3.71 27.17 25.02
CA VAL A 13 2.59 26.24 25.22
C VAL A 13 2.14 25.60 23.90
N LEU A 14 2.21 26.31 22.77
CA LEU A 14 1.94 25.76 21.43
C LEU A 14 3.13 24.95 20.86
N PHE A 15 4.38 25.34 21.13
CA PHE A 15 5.56 24.75 20.46
C PHE A 15 6.86 24.60 21.30
N GLY A 16 6.92 25.10 22.54
CA GLY A 16 8.12 25.08 23.39
C GLY A 16 8.04 24.24 24.67
N GLY A 17 6.94 23.50 24.89
CA GLY A 17 6.65 22.73 26.10
C GLY A 17 6.68 21.21 25.89
N LEU A 18 6.96 20.75 24.68
CA LEU A 18 7.52 19.42 24.48
C LEU A 18 8.98 19.62 24.07
N PRO A 19 9.98 19.32 24.93
CA PRO A 19 11.24 18.83 24.36
C PRO A 19 10.82 17.76 23.36
N LEU A 20 11.26 17.85 22.10
CA LEU A 20 11.10 16.72 21.18
C LEU A 20 11.68 15.51 21.93
N PRO A 21 10.85 14.55 22.39
CA PRO A 21 11.44 13.33 22.86
C PRO A 21 12.05 12.72 21.61
N ARG A 22 13.33 12.36 21.67
CA ARG A 22 13.73 11.23 20.85
C ARG A 22 12.89 10.03 21.33
N PRO A 23 12.22 9.27 20.44
CA PRO A 23 11.39 9.71 19.31
C PRO A 23 9.98 10.09 19.81
N LEU A 24 9.10 10.58 18.92
CA LEU A 24 7.68 10.84 19.16
C LEU A 24 6.88 9.53 19.43
N GLY A 25 7.17 8.86 20.53
CA GLY A 25 6.68 7.50 20.85
C GLY A 25 5.40 7.40 21.69
N GLY A 26 4.47 8.36 21.69
CA GLY A 26 3.32 8.30 22.60
C GLY A 26 1.97 8.80 22.08
N ALA A 27 1.90 10.03 21.54
CA ALA A 27 0.61 10.67 21.23
C ALA A 27 0.21 10.62 19.75
N MET A 28 1.17 10.72 18.83
CA MET A 28 0.93 10.47 17.40
C MET A 28 0.73 8.98 17.09
N PRO A 29 1.54 8.05 17.66
CA PRO A 29 1.33 6.63 17.48
C PRO A 29 -0.04 6.17 17.98
N SER A 30 -0.59 6.74 19.05
CA SER A 30 -1.92 6.35 19.58
C SER A 30 -3.08 6.81 18.68
N LEU A 31 -3.03 8.00 18.07
CA LEU A 31 -4.03 8.44 17.09
C LEU A 31 -3.91 7.72 15.76
N VAL A 32 -2.68 7.53 15.26
CA VAL A 32 -2.39 6.82 14.00
C VAL A 32 -2.63 5.31 14.14
N SER A 33 -2.39 4.71 15.31
CA SER A 33 -2.78 3.31 15.57
C SER A 33 -4.30 3.18 15.69
N ALA A 34 -4.97 4.11 16.39
CA ALA A 34 -6.44 4.10 16.52
C ALA A 34 -7.16 4.27 15.16
N HIS A 35 -6.60 5.07 14.24
CA HIS A 35 -7.16 5.31 12.91
C HIS A 35 -6.38 4.61 11.78
N GLY A 36 -5.45 3.70 12.11
CA GLY A 36 -4.46 3.17 11.17
C GLY A 36 -5.06 2.38 10.01
N GLY A 37 -6.16 1.67 10.25
CA GLY A 37 -6.92 1.00 9.20
C GLY A 37 -7.54 2.00 8.20
N ALA A 38 -8.18 3.06 8.70
CA ALA A 38 -8.81 4.09 7.86
C ALA A 38 -7.77 4.94 7.09
N ILE A 39 -6.63 5.24 7.73
CA ILE A 39 -5.50 5.91 7.08
C ILE A 39 -4.90 5.00 6.00
N GLY A 40 -4.69 3.73 6.31
CA GLY A 40 -4.16 2.74 5.37
C GLY A 40 -5.05 2.54 4.14
N GLU A 41 -6.37 2.49 4.32
CA GLU A 41 -7.34 2.42 3.22
C GLU A 41 -7.28 3.69 2.34
N ARG A 42 -7.22 4.88 2.95
CA ARG A 42 -7.08 6.15 2.21
C ARG A 42 -5.77 6.21 1.43
N ILE A 43 -4.65 5.83 2.06
CA ILE A 43 -3.35 5.71 1.41
C ILE A 43 -3.47 4.76 0.23
N GLY A 44 -4.05 3.57 0.43
CA GLY A 44 -4.18 2.57 -0.62
C GLY A 44 -4.99 3.03 -1.83
N ARG A 45 -6.14 3.67 -1.60
CA ARG A 45 -6.97 4.22 -2.67
C ARG A 45 -6.27 5.34 -3.44
N LEU A 46 -5.62 6.26 -2.74
CA LEU A 46 -4.87 7.36 -3.36
C LEU A 46 -3.59 6.84 -4.07
N SER A 47 -3.02 5.75 -3.57
CA SER A 47 -1.94 4.98 -4.19
C SER A 47 -2.30 4.53 -5.59
N LEU A 48 -3.48 3.93 -5.73
CA LEU A 48 -3.99 3.43 -7.00
C LEU A 48 -4.32 4.58 -7.96
N GLU A 49 -4.82 5.70 -7.44
CA GLU A 49 -5.07 6.89 -8.25
C GLU A 49 -3.78 7.45 -8.91
N VAL A 50 -2.64 7.33 -8.22
CA VAL A 50 -1.33 7.77 -8.74
C VAL A 50 -0.65 6.69 -9.59
N THR A 51 -0.62 5.45 -9.09
CA THR A 51 0.13 4.34 -9.70
C THR A 51 -0.58 3.79 -10.95
N GLY A 52 -1.90 3.94 -11.03
CA GLY A 52 -2.74 3.43 -12.11
C GLY A 52 -3.56 2.21 -11.71
N PRO A 53 -4.36 1.67 -12.65
CA PRO A 53 -5.17 0.48 -12.42
C PRO A 53 -4.30 -0.72 -12.02
N VAL A 54 -4.88 -1.66 -11.27
CA VAL A 54 -4.20 -2.87 -10.78
C VAL A 54 -3.64 -3.69 -11.95
N HIS A 55 -4.34 -3.66 -13.09
CA HIS A 55 -3.88 -4.24 -14.34
C HIS A 55 -2.51 -3.71 -14.79
N ASP A 56 -2.27 -2.39 -14.75
CA ASP A 56 -0.97 -1.81 -15.13
C ASP A 56 0.14 -2.30 -14.20
N ILE A 57 -0.14 -2.40 -12.90
CA ILE A 57 0.80 -2.93 -11.91
C ILE A 57 1.13 -4.40 -12.22
N ALA A 58 0.11 -5.21 -12.54
CA ALA A 58 0.29 -6.61 -12.91
C ALA A 58 1.14 -6.79 -14.18
N LEU A 59 0.99 -5.89 -15.17
CA LEU A 59 1.84 -5.88 -16.36
C LEU A 59 3.30 -5.51 -16.05
N VAL A 60 3.51 -4.55 -15.14
CA VAL A 60 4.86 -4.13 -14.70
C VAL A 60 5.59 -5.26 -13.97
N LEU A 61 4.86 -6.11 -13.25
CA LEU A 61 5.41 -7.30 -12.59
C LEU A 61 5.91 -8.36 -13.59
N GLY A 62 5.69 -8.20 -14.89
CA GLY A 62 6.26 -9.05 -15.93
C GLY A 62 5.57 -10.42 -16.02
N PRO A 63 4.37 -10.49 -16.63
CA PRO A 63 3.58 -11.71 -16.75
C PRO A 63 4.34 -12.92 -17.31
N ALA A 64 5.12 -12.67 -18.37
CA ALA A 64 5.93 -13.69 -19.01
C ALA A 64 7.08 -14.16 -18.10
N ASP A 65 7.62 -13.29 -17.24
CA ASP A 65 8.65 -13.67 -16.28
C ASP A 65 8.04 -14.47 -15.12
N ILE A 66 6.85 -14.10 -14.64
CA ILE A 66 6.09 -14.89 -13.65
C ILE A 66 5.84 -16.29 -14.21
N ALA A 67 5.33 -16.39 -15.44
CA ALA A 67 5.03 -17.67 -16.06
C ALA A 67 6.28 -18.53 -16.27
N ARG A 68 7.39 -17.91 -16.69
CA ARG A 68 8.70 -18.58 -16.79
C ARG A 68 9.18 -19.09 -15.43
N GLN A 69 9.10 -18.27 -14.39
CA GLN A 69 9.52 -18.63 -13.03
C GLN A 69 8.71 -19.81 -12.48
N VAL A 70 7.38 -19.82 -12.68
CA VAL A 70 6.51 -20.93 -12.26
C VAL A 70 6.79 -22.19 -13.10
N THR A 71 7.06 -22.03 -14.39
CA THR A 71 7.42 -23.14 -15.29
C THR A 71 8.76 -23.77 -14.90
N GLU A 72 9.77 -22.96 -14.56
CA GLU A 72 11.06 -23.44 -14.05
C GLU A 72 10.90 -24.18 -12.72
N ALA A 73 10.09 -23.64 -11.80
CA ALA A 73 9.77 -24.32 -10.56
C ALA A 73 9.07 -25.68 -10.82
N PHE A 74 8.12 -25.73 -11.74
CA PHE A 74 7.46 -26.96 -12.13
C PHE A 74 8.44 -27.97 -12.75
N HIS A 75 9.34 -27.53 -13.63
CA HIS A 75 10.31 -28.42 -14.27
C HIS A 75 11.28 -29.06 -13.27
N ARG A 76 11.69 -28.33 -12.23
CA ARG A 76 12.53 -28.87 -11.16
C ARG A 76 11.84 -30.00 -10.40
N ASP A 77 10.56 -29.83 -10.09
CA ASP A 77 9.81 -30.75 -9.23
C ASP A 77 8.88 -31.71 -10.00
N ARG A 78 8.89 -31.66 -11.34
CA ARG A 78 7.89 -32.31 -12.22
C ARG A 78 7.68 -33.78 -11.91
N GLU A 79 8.77 -34.55 -11.84
CA GLU A 79 8.71 -35.99 -11.62
C GLU A 79 8.08 -36.31 -10.27
N ALA A 80 8.51 -35.61 -9.21
CA ALA A 80 7.94 -35.75 -7.88
C ALA A 80 6.47 -35.30 -7.80
N ILE A 81 6.09 -34.25 -8.54
CA ILE A 81 4.71 -33.77 -8.62
C ILE A 81 3.81 -34.82 -9.29
N VAL A 82 4.19 -35.30 -10.48
CA VAL A 82 3.40 -36.28 -11.24
C VAL A 82 3.28 -37.58 -10.45
N ASP A 83 4.39 -38.08 -9.89
CA ASP A 83 4.40 -39.32 -9.12
C ASP A 83 3.54 -39.21 -7.85
N ARG A 84 3.61 -38.09 -7.12
CA ARG A 84 2.78 -37.84 -5.92
C ARG A 84 1.30 -37.80 -6.24
N ILE A 85 0.90 -37.05 -7.27
CA ILE A 85 -0.51 -36.94 -7.69
C ILE A 85 -1.02 -38.32 -8.14
N ALA A 86 -0.24 -39.02 -8.96
CA ALA A 86 -0.63 -40.31 -9.49
C ALA A 86 -0.74 -41.38 -8.40
N ARG A 87 0.23 -41.47 -7.46
CA ARG A 87 0.13 -42.39 -6.31
C ARG A 87 -1.05 -42.07 -5.41
N GLY A 88 -1.33 -40.80 -5.17
CA GLY A 88 -2.42 -40.37 -4.29
C GLY A 88 -3.81 -40.79 -4.81
N GLN A 89 -4.00 -40.84 -6.13
CA GLN A 89 -5.30 -41.12 -6.74
C GLN A 89 -5.43 -42.53 -7.34
N LEU A 90 -4.35 -43.08 -7.89
CA LEU A 90 -4.33 -44.37 -8.57
C LEU A 90 -3.77 -45.50 -7.69
N GLY A 91 -3.05 -45.18 -6.60
CA GLY A 91 -2.50 -46.14 -5.66
C GLY A 91 -1.68 -47.25 -6.34
N LEU A 92 -2.12 -48.50 -6.15
CA LEU A 92 -1.48 -49.69 -6.73
C LEU A 92 -1.46 -49.69 -8.27
N LEU A 93 -2.44 -49.07 -8.93
CA LEU A 93 -2.49 -49.00 -10.40
C LEU A 93 -1.31 -48.18 -10.96
N TRP A 94 -0.89 -47.13 -10.24
CA TRP A 94 0.30 -46.38 -10.64
C TRP A 94 1.57 -47.21 -10.44
N ALA A 95 1.66 -48.00 -9.38
CA ALA A 95 2.82 -48.85 -9.13
C ALA A 95 3.02 -49.91 -10.23
N THR A 96 1.93 -50.50 -10.73
CA THR A 96 1.95 -51.60 -11.71
C THR A 96 2.03 -51.16 -13.17
N LEU A 97 1.87 -49.86 -13.47
CA LEU A 97 1.97 -49.33 -14.83
C LEU A 97 3.38 -49.53 -15.43
N PRO A 98 3.50 -49.98 -16.70
CA PRO A 98 4.78 -50.10 -17.39
C PRO A 98 5.53 -48.75 -17.46
N GLY A 99 6.86 -48.78 -17.33
CA GLY A 99 7.70 -47.58 -17.37
C GLY A 99 7.52 -46.73 -18.63
N ALA A 100 7.27 -47.37 -19.78
CA ALA A 100 6.99 -46.67 -21.03
C ALA A 100 5.73 -45.78 -20.96
N VAL A 101 4.68 -46.23 -20.27
CA VAL A 101 3.43 -45.45 -20.11
C VAL A 101 3.67 -44.28 -19.15
N LYS A 102 4.40 -44.51 -18.05
CA LYS A 102 4.77 -43.44 -17.11
C LYS A 102 5.58 -42.35 -17.80
N ALA A 103 6.62 -42.72 -18.56
CA ALA A 103 7.42 -41.79 -19.33
C ALA A 103 6.61 -41.01 -20.38
N GLN A 104 5.62 -41.66 -21.00
CA GLN A 104 4.71 -40.98 -21.93
C GLN A 104 3.83 -39.94 -21.23
N ILE A 105 3.28 -40.29 -20.06
CA ILE A 105 2.44 -39.38 -19.24
C ILE A 105 3.28 -38.19 -18.75
N GLU A 106 4.47 -38.45 -18.20
CA GLU A 106 5.39 -37.41 -17.76
C GLU A 106 5.81 -36.50 -18.91
N GLY A 107 6.16 -37.08 -20.06
CA GLY A 107 6.50 -36.32 -21.27
C GLY A 107 5.35 -35.48 -21.82
N TYR A 108 4.10 -35.95 -21.65
CA TYR A 108 2.92 -35.15 -21.99
C TYR A 108 2.77 -33.94 -21.06
N PHE A 109 2.80 -34.15 -19.75
CA PHE A 109 2.68 -33.05 -18.78
C PHE A 109 3.83 -32.06 -18.87
N ALA A 110 5.05 -32.52 -19.17
CA ALA A 110 6.21 -31.69 -19.42
C ALA A 110 5.98 -30.63 -20.52
N ARG A 111 5.20 -30.96 -21.54
CA ARG A 111 4.88 -30.06 -22.66
C ARG A 111 3.58 -29.28 -22.44
N ALA A 112 2.59 -29.90 -21.82
CA ALA A 112 1.26 -29.32 -21.69
C ALA A 112 1.13 -28.29 -20.55
N VAL A 113 1.81 -28.52 -19.42
CA VAL A 113 1.70 -27.68 -18.23
C VAL A 113 2.24 -26.25 -18.45
N PRO A 114 3.41 -26.02 -19.08
CA PRO A 114 3.90 -24.66 -19.34
C PRO A 114 2.89 -23.79 -20.11
N MET A 115 2.29 -24.34 -21.17
CA MET A 115 1.28 -23.62 -21.97
C MET A 115 0.02 -23.28 -21.16
N VAL A 116 -0.31 -24.09 -20.15
CA VAL A 116 -1.42 -23.81 -19.23
C VAL A 116 -1.05 -22.75 -18.20
N ILE A 117 0.17 -22.78 -17.66
CA ILE A 117 0.67 -21.74 -16.77
C ILE A 117 0.61 -20.37 -17.48
N ASP A 118 1.13 -20.28 -18.71
CA ASP A 118 1.09 -19.05 -19.50
C ASP A 118 -0.34 -18.52 -19.68
N ARG A 119 -1.26 -19.39 -20.09
CA ARG A 119 -2.67 -19.03 -20.31
C ARG A 119 -3.41 -18.68 -19.03
N ALA A 120 -3.13 -19.40 -17.94
CA ALA A 120 -3.74 -19.12 -16.64
C ALA A 120 -3.28 -17.76 -16.12
N ILE A 121 -1.99 -17.44 -16.24
CA ILE A 121 -1.44 -16.14 -15.83
C ILE A 121 -2.04 -15.01 -16.67
N ALA A 122 -2.11 -15.18 -18.00
CA ALA A 122 -2.73 -14.17 -18.87
C ALA A 122 -4.19 -13.89 -18.46
N GLU A 123 -4.97 -14.94 -18.22
CA GLU A 123 -6.38 -14.82 -17.80
C GLU A 123 -6.53 -14.23 -16.39
N ILE A 124 -5.63 -14.56 -15.47
CA ILE A 124 -5.58 -13.95 -14.13
C ILE A 124 -5.29 -12.45 -14.24
N ILE A 125 -4.40 -12.03 -15.15
CA ILE A 125 -4.08 -10.61 -15.35
C ILE A 125 -5.26 -9.86 -15.96
N GLU A 126 -5.92 -10.44 -16.97
CA GLU A 126 -7.13 -9.86 -17.56
C GLU A 126 -8.24 -9.66 -16.51
N ALA A 127 -8.35 -10.55 -15.53
CA ALA A 127 -9.34 -10.49 -14.46
C ALA A 127 -8.80 -9.87 -13.15
N ILE A 128 -7.59 -9.29 -13.12
CA ILE A 128 -6.90 -8.98 -11.86
C ILE A 128 -7.67 -8.02 -10.95
N GLU A 129 -8.42 -7.09 -11.53
CA GLU A 129 -9.24 -6.11 -10.80
C GLU A 129 -10.37 -6.76 -10.00
N ASP A 130 -10.91 -7.87 -10.51
CA ASP A 130 -11.94 -8.66 -9.83
C ASP A 130 -11.35 -9.67 -8.84
N LEU A 131 -10.07 -10.06 -9.04
CA LEU A 131 -9.40 -11.08 -8.24
C LEU A 131 -8.69 -10.51 -7.01
N VAL A 132 -8.25 -9.25 -7.04
CA VAL A 132 -7.43 -8.65 -5.98
C VAL A 132 -8.15 -7.47 -5.33
N ASP A 133 -8.56 -7.65 -4.08
CA ASP A 133 -9.06 -6.54 -3.24
C ASP A 133 -7.89 -5.74 -2.66
N VAL A 134 -7.38 -4.80 -3.48
CA VAL A 134 -6.25 -3.96 -3.10
C VAL A 134 -6.53 -3.09 -1.84
N PRO A 135 -7.67 -2.38 -1.73
CA PRO A 135 -7.98 -1.62 -0.51
C PRO A 135 -8.00 -2.50 0.75
N GLY A 136 -8.61 -3.69 0.67
CA GLY A 136 -8.62 -4.64 1.78
C GLY A 136 -7.23 -5.17 2.12
N MET A 137 -6.41 -5.49 1.11
CA MET A 137 -5.03 -5.94 1.29
C MET A 137 -4.18 -4.89 2.02
N LEU A 138 -4.28 -3.63 1.59
CA LEU A 138 -3.61 -2.47 2.20
C LEU A 138 -4.07 -2.22 3.64
N SER A 139 -5.38 -2.26 3.87
CA SER A 139 -5.95 -2.12 5.21
C SER A 139 -5.42 -3.22 6.15
N ARG A 140 -5.41 -4.49 5.71
CA ARG A 140 -4.85 -5.62 6.48
C ARG A 140 -3.33 -5.52 6.68
N TYR A 141 -2.60 -4.94 5.74
CA TYR A 141 -1.16 -4.71 5.86
C TYR A 141 -0.86 -3.70 6.97
N PHE A 142 -1.49 -2.53 6.90
CA PHE A 142 -1.27 -1.45 7.86
C PHE A 142 -1.88 -1.73 9.25
N ALA A 143 -3.01 -2.44 9.30
CA ALA A 143 -3.61 -2.89 10.56
C ALA A 143 -2.76 -3.93 11.31
N ARG A 144 -1.82 -4.61 10.62
CA ARG A 144 -0.87 -5.52 11.28
C ARG A 144 0.47 -4.86 11.60
N ARG A 145 0.76 -3.71 11.00
CA ARG A 145 2.05 -3.01 11.08
C ARG A 145 1.87 -1.53 11.38
N HIS A 146 1.15 -1.23 12.46
CA HIS A 146 0.88 0.14 12.88
C HIS A 146 2.16 0.97 13.06
N ASP A 147 3.24 0.35 13.55
CA ASP A 147 4.53 1.02 13.74
C ASP A 147 5.15 1.49 12.42
N HIS A 148 5.06 0.69 11.35
CA HIS A 148 5.56 1.10 10.03
C HIS A 148 4.75 2.27 9.48
N LEU A 149 3.42 2.22 9.59
CA LEU A 149 2.56 3.33 9.16
C LEU A 149 2.91 4.61 9.94
N ALA A 150 3.06 4.52 11.26
CA ALA A 150 3.42 5.64 12.10
C ALA A 150 4.78 6.24 11.70
N ASN A 151 5.79 5.39 11.51
CA ASN A 151 7.13 5.83 11.09
C ASN A 151 7.13 6.48 9.70
N MET A 152 6.36 5.95 8.74
CA MET A 152 6.21 6.55 7.42
C MET A 152 5.58 7.93 7.49
N VAL A 153 4.47 8.07 8.22
CA VAL A 153 3.77 9.35 8.41
C VAL A 153 4.68 10.36 9.12
N GLU A 154 5.38 9.94 10.17
CA GLU A 154 6.34 10.78 10.88
C GLU A 154 7.48 11.24 9.97
N THR A 155 8.05 10.33 9.18
CA THR A 155 9.16 10.65 8.26
C THR A 155 8.75 11.65 7.19
N VAL A 156 7.56 11.46 6.59
CA VAL A 156 7.01 12.38 5.58
C VAL A 156 6.67 13.75 6.19
N ALA A 157 6.16 13.76 7.43
CA ALA A 157 5.70 14.99 8.06
C ALA A 157 6.82 15.78 8.75
N ALA A 158 7.91 15.14 9.17
CA ALA A 158 8.98 15.75 9.97
C ALA A 158 9.60 17.01 9.34
N PRO A 159 9.94 17.06 8.04
CA PRO A 159 10.46 18.28 7.43
C PRO A 159 9.42 19.41 7.37
N ALA A 160 8.16 19.07 7.06
CA ALA A 160 7.07 20.04 6.99
C ALA A 160 6.79 20.67 8.37
N PHE A 161 6.76 19.85 9.43
CA PHE A 161 6.60 20.33 10.81
C PHE A 161 7.77 21.21 11.27
N ARG A 162 9.00 20.94 10.81
CA ARG A 162 10.15 21.78 11.13
C ARG A 162 9.96 23.20 10.59
N VAL A 163 9.47 23.35 9.36
CA VAL A 163 9.20 24.67 8.78
C VAL A 163 7.99 25.33 9.45
N LEU A 164 6.92 24.57 9.70
CA LEU A 164 5.74 25.05 10.41
C LEU A 164 6.13 25.65 11.78
N ARG A 165 6.99 24.98 12.54
CA ARG A 165 7.46 25.46 13.85
C ARG A 165 8.06 26.87 13.82
N TYR A 166 8.80 27.22 12.78
CA TYR A 166 9.54 28.50 12.73
C TYR A 166 8.80 29.59 11.94
N ALA A 167 8.17 29.25 10.83
CA ALA A 167 7.54 30.23 9.94
C ALA A 167 6.07 30.51 10.32
N PHE A 168 5.34 29.54 10.88
CA PHE A 168 3.95 29.73 11.25
C PHE A 168 3.74 30.77 12.35
N PRO A 169 4.54 30.79 13.44
CA PRO A 169 4.37 31.82 14.45
C PRO A 169 4.65 33.22 13.92
N ALA A 170 5.65 33.38 13.05
CA ALA A 170 6.05 34.68 12.51
C ALA A 170 5.03 35.25 11.50
N VAL A 171 4.43 34.40 10.66
CA VAL A 171 3.56 34.84 9.54
C VAL A 171 2.08 34.86 9.92
N LEU A 172 1.63 33.91 10.74
CA LEU A 172 0.21 33.66 10.99
C LEU A 172 -0.18 33.82 12.46
N ALA A 173 0.58 33.24 13.40
CA ALA A 173 0.17 33.26 14.81
C ALA A 173 0.41 34.62 15.50
N LEU A 174 1.52 35.31 15.21
CA LEU A 174 1.85 36.58 15.88
C LEU A 174 0.84 37.71 15.60
N PRO A 175 0.41 38.00 14.35
CA PRO A 175 -0.61 39.02 14.09
C PRO A 175 -1.96 38.69 14.74
N LEU A 176 -2.27 37.40 14.80
CA LEU A 176 -3.50 36.84 15.34
C LEU A 176 -3.55 36.92 16.88
N VAL A 177 -2.44 36.63 17.56
CA VAL A 177 -2.30 36.81 19.01
C VAL A 177 -2.33 38.30 19.39
N ILE A 178 -1.74 39.18 18.57
CA ILE A 178 -1.85 40.63 18.78
C ILE A 178 -3.31 41.10 18.71
N LEU A 179 -4.10 40.55 17.77
CA LEU A 179 -5.53 40.83 17.66
C LEU A 179 -6.31 40.34 18.89
N GLU A 180 -5.95 39.18 19.42
CA GLU A 180 -6.53 38.61 20.64
C GLU A 180 -6.25 39.47 21.88
N LEU A 181 -5.03 40.01 22.02
CA LEU A 181 -4.67 40.94 23.11
C LEU A 181 -5.40 42.28 23.02
N ALA A 182 -5.88 42.66 21.83
CA ALA A 182 -6.68 43.87 21.62
C ALA A 182 -8.18 43.66 21.90
N ALA A 183 -8.61 42.42 22.12
CA ALA A 183 -10.01 42.09 22.37
C ALA A 183 -10.41 42.37 23.85
N PRO A 184 -11.67 42.77 24.10
CA PRO A 184 -12.15 42.93 25.47
C PRO A 184 -12.18 41.57 26.19
N ALA A 185 -11.86 41.57 27.50
CA ALA A 185 -11.65 40.36 28.30
C ALA A 185 -12.82 39.35 28.26
N SER A 186 -14.07 39.83 28.09
CA SER A 186 -15.26 38.98 27.96
C SER A 186 -15.33 38.20 26.63
N LEU A 187 -14.67 38.70 25.58
CA LEU A 187 -14.64 38.07 24.25
C LEU A 187 -13.32 37.34 23.98
N ALA A 188 -12.28 37.52 24.81
CA ALA A 188 -10.97 36.93 24.61
C ALA A 188 -10.99 35.39 24.38
N PRO A 189 -11.78 34.57 25.10
CA PRO A 189 -11.85 33.13 24.83
C PRO A 189 -12.46 32.79 23.46
N VAL A 190 -13.47 33.55 23.03
CA VAL A 190 -14.15 33.35 21.73
C VAL A 190 -13.22 33.80 20.59
N VAL A 191 -12.55 34.93 20.77
CA VAL A 191 -11.57 35.45 19.81
C VAL A 191 -10.38 34.51 19.70
N GLY A 192 -9.87 33.97 20.81
CA GLY A 192 -8.83 32.93 20.81
C GLY A 192 -9.27 31.69 20.05
N ALA A 193 -10.45 31.13 20.36
CA ALA A 193 -10.97 29.94 19.64
C ALA A 193 -11.10 30.17 18.13
N ALA A 194 -11.68 31.31 17.71
CA ALA A 194 -11.81 31.68 16.30
C ALA A 194 -10.44 31.86 15.63
N THR A 195 -9.51 32.47 16.35
CA THR A 195 -8.14 32.71 15.92
C THR A 195 -7.38 31.40 15.69
N GLY A 196 -7.45 30.47 16.63
CA GLY A 196 -6.82 29.14 16.49
C GLY A 196 -7.41 28.36 15.32
N PHE A 197 -8.72 28.44 15.11
CA PHE A 197 -9.38 27.82 13.96
C PHE A 197 -8.92 28.41 12.62
N ILE A 198 -8.88 29.74 12.50
CA ILE A 198 -8.39 30.44 11.30
C ILE A 198 -6.92 30.11 11.05
N ALA A 199 -6.10 30.10 12.11
CA ALA A 199 -4.70 29.77 12.02
C ALA A 199 -4.50 28.34 11.49
N SER A 200 -5.32 27.39 11.96
CA SER A 200 -5.33 26.00 11.51
C SER A 200 -5.71 25.86 10.03
N LEU A 201 -6.72 26.61 9.58
CA LEU A 201 -7.09 26.66 8.15
C LEU A 201 -5.95 27.22 7.30
N GLY A 202 -5.33 28.32 7.76
CA GLY A 202 -4.18 28.93 7.10
C GLY A 202 -2.99 27.98 7.00
N ALA A 203 -2.67 27.25 8.07
CA ALA A 203 -1.62 26.22 8.07
C ALA A 203 -1.89 25.14 7.02
N MET A 204 -3.13 24.66 6.94
CA MET A 204 -3.53 23.61 6.02
C MET A 204 -3.43 24.06 4.56
N THR A 205 -3.96 25.24 4.25
CA THR A 205 -3.85 25.83 2.91
C THR A 205 -2.39 26.05 2.55
N TRP A 206 -1.57 26.56 3.46
CA TRP A 206 -0.15 26.79 3.21
C TRP A 206 0.66 25.50 2.99
N MET A 207 0.31 24.42 3.69
CA MET A 207 1.01 23.14 3.61
C MET A 207 0.63 22.32 2.36
N PHE A 208 -0.59 22.46 1.86
CA PHE A 208 -1.16 21.55 0.85
C PHE A 208 -1.73 22.21 -0.40
N GLU A 209 -1.69 23.53 -0.53
CA GLU A 209 -2.05 24.21 -1.78
C GLU A 209 -0.81 24.79 -2.43
N PRO A 210 -0.67 24.64 -3.77
CA PRO A 210 0.41 25.28 -4.48
C PRO A 210 0.23 26.80 -4.38
N PRO A 211 1.31 27.54 -4.15
CA PRO A 211 1.24 28.97 -3.94
C PRO A 211 0.92 29.71 -5.23
N PRO A 212 0.27 30.88 -5.14
CA PRO A 212 0.06 31.72 -6.31
C PRO A 212 1.42 32.16 -6.90
N ALA A 213 1.53 32.14 -8.23
CA ALA A 213 2.80 32.32 -8.97
C ALA A 213 3.63 33.54 -8.53
N ARG A 214 2.96 34.63 -8.16
CA ARG A 214 3.58 35.87 -7.66
C ARG A 214 4.43 35.72 -6.38
N TRP A 215 4.21 34.67 -5.58
CA TRP A 215 5.00 34.37 -4.37
C TRP A 215 6.26 33.56 -4.69
N ARG A 216 6.24 32.81 -5.81
CA ARG A 216 7.33 31.92 -6.25
C ARG A 216 8.60 32.69 -6.60
N GLU A 217 8.46 33.91 -7.11
CA GLU A 217 9.59 34.78 -7.47
C GLU A 217 10.20 35.54 -6.27
N ARG A 218 9.49 35.58 -5.14
CA ARG A 218 9.76 36.53 -4.06
C ARG A 218 10.17 35.88 -2.74
N MET A 219 9.98 34.56 -2.61
CA MET A 219 10.25 33.79 -1.39
C MET A 219 10.99 32.49 -1.73
N PRO A 220 11.82 31.96 -0.82
CA PRO A 220 12.48 30.67 -1.03
C PRO A 220 11.49 29.51 -0.92
N SER A 221 11.64 28.48 -1.76
CA SER A 221 10.68 27.37 -1.96
C SER A 221 10.25 26.65 -0.68
N TRP A 222 11.17 26.48 0.28
CA TRP A 222 10.89 25.86 1.59
C TRP A 222 9.90 26.67 2.45
N MET A 223 9.82 27.99 2.25
CA MET A 223 8.92 28.88 2.97
C MET A 223 7.55 29.00 2.30
N ILE A 224 7.43 28.56 1.05
CA ILE A 224 6.19 28.72 0.29
C ILE A 224 5.34 27.44 0.35
N THR A 225 5.96 26.26 0.22
CA THR A 225 5.28 24.98 0.45
C THR A 225 6.26 23.98 1.03
N PRO A 226 6.26 23.74 2.35
CA PRO A 226 7.26 22.92 3.03
C PRO A 226 7.39 21.49 2.49
N LEU A 227 6.33 20.96 1.87
CA LEU A 227 6.25 19.58 1.41
C LEU A 227 6.83 19.38 -0.02
N LEU A 228 6.89 20.43 -0.84
CA LEU A 228 7.38 20.31 -2.23
C LEU A 228 8.88 20.03 -2.35
N PRO A 229 9.78 20.67 -1.57
CA PRO A 229 11.21 20.34 -1.60
C PRO A 229 11.50 18.88 -1.24
N GLU A 230 10.62 18.27 -0.43
CA GLU A 230 10.75 16.89 0.06
C GLU A 230 10.12 15.86 -0.88
N ARG A 231 9.56 16.30 -2.02
CA ARG A 231 8.93 15.41 -3.01
C ARG A 231 9.81 14.20 -3.36
N PRO A 232 11.13 14.31 -3.64
CA PRO A 232 11.94 13.13 -3.95
C PRO A 232 12.03 12.12 -2.81
N MET A 233 12.12 12.60 -1.56
CA MET A 233 12.13 11.74 -0.37
C MET A 233 10.78 11.04 -0.21
N ILE A 234 9.67 11.78 -0.34
CA ILE A 234 8.31 11.24 -0.20
C ILE A 234 8.03 10.21 -1.31
N THR A 235 8.36 10.53 -2.56
CA THR A 235 8.25 9.60 -3.69
C THR A 235 9.06 8.34 -3.43
N GLY A 236 10.31 8.46 -3.00
CA GLY A 236 11.18 7.31 -2.74
C GLY A 236 10.66 6.40 -1.62
N LEU A 237 10.22 6.98 -0.51
CA LEU A 237 9.64 6.23 0.61
C LEU A 237 8.33 5.54 0.22
N TYR A 238 7.52 6.21 -0.60
CA TYR A 238 6.29 5.64 -1.13
C TYR A 238 6.55 4.49 -2.10
N ALA A 239 7.45 4.69 -3.07
CA ALA A 239 7.84 3.68 -4.04
C ALA A 239 8.44 2.46 -3.35
N ASP A 240 9.24 2.66 -2.30
CA ASP A 240 9.81 1.59 -1.48
C ASP A 240 8.72 0.77 -0.78
N THR A 241 7.79 1.42 -0.06
CA THR A 241 6.69 0.72 0.60
C THR A 241 5.76 0.02 -0.39
N VAL A 242 5.43 0.64 -1.52
CA VAL A 242 4.59 0.01 -2.53
C VAL A 242 5.29 -1.22 -3.11
N ALA A 243 6.56 -1.12 -3.47
CA ALA A 243 7.29 -2.17 -4.16
C ALA A 243 7.76 -3.32 -3.26
N ASN A 244 8.27 -3.02 -2.08
CA ASN A 244 8.92 -4.00 -1.20
C ASN A 244 7.99 -4.57 -0.14
N ASP A 245 6.91 -3.88 0.19
CA ASP A 245 6.05 -4.25 1.31
C ASP A 245 4.63 -4.62 0.88
N VAL A 246 3.93 -3.69 0.24
CA VAL A 246 2.48 -3.82 -0.01
C VAL A 246 2.19 -4.67 -1.24
N PHE A 247 2.75 -4.30 -2.39
CA PHE A 247 2.53 -4.98 -3.67
C PHE A 247 3.71 -5.89 -4.02
N LYS A 248 4.39 -6.36 -2.98
CA LYS A 248 5.37 -7.41 -3.09
C LYS A 248 4.72 -8.63 -3.77
N ILE A 249 5.41 -9.24 -4.73
CA ILE A 249 4.82 -10.31 -5.56
C ILE A 249 4.28 -11.47 -4.73
N GLU A 250 4.94 -11.83 -3.64
CA GLU A 250 4.47 -12.85 -2.70
C GLU A 250 3.14 -12.46 -2.04
N ALA A 251 2.98 -11.20 -1.63
CA ALA A 251 1.73 -10.71 -1.03
C ALA A 251 0.58 -10.73 -2.05
N VAL A 252 0.84 -10.37 -3.31
CA VAL A 252 -0.15 -10.42 -4.39
C VAL A 252 -0.58 -11.86 -4.68
N ILE A 253 0.37 -12.81 -4.74
CA ILE A 253 0.05 -14.23 -4.91
C ILE A 253 -0.74 -14.78 -3.72
N ASP A 254 -0.37 -14.43 -2.48
CA ASP A 254 -1.11 -14.85 -1.29
C ASP A 254 -2.55 -14.31 -1.33
N GLU A 255 -2.76 -13.06 -1.76
CA GLU A 255 -4.09 -12.49 -1.95
C GLU A 255 -4.87 -13.23 -3.05
N LEU A 256 -4.22 -13.61 -4.15
CA LEU A 256 -4.86 -14.38 -5.23
C LEU A 256 -5.26 -15.80 -4.81
N ILE A 257 -4.55 -16.42 -3.86
CA ILE A 257 -4.78 -17.81 -3.43
C ILE A 257 -5.70 -17.90 -2.22
N ALA A 258 -5.60 -16.97 -1.28
CA ALA A 258 -6.28 -17.00 0.01
C ALA A 258 -7.19 -15.80 0.29
N GLY A 259 -7.13 -14.76 -0.57
CA GLY A 259 -7.94 -13.54 -0.44
C GLY A 259 -9.35 -13.68 -1.01
N SER A 260 -9.96 -12.53 -1.32
CA SER A 260 -11.34 -12.45 -1.79
C SER A 260 -11.56 -13.16 -3.14
N GLY A 261 -10.60 -13.04 -4.06
CA GLY A 261 -10.62 -13.67 -5.38
C GLY A 261 -10.20 -15.14 -5.40
N ALA A 262 -9.82 -15.74 -4.28
CA ALA A 262 -9.28 -17.10 -4.19
C ALA A 262 -10.09 -18.16 -4.95
N ARG A 263 -11.42 -18.11 -4.82
CA ARG A 263 -12.32 -19.06 -5.51
C ARG A 263 -12.29 -18.86 -7.02
N ALA A 264 -12.26 -17.62 -7.49
CA ALA A 264 -12.21 -17.30 -8.91
C ALA A 264 -10.83 -17.63 -9.52
N THR A 265 -9.74 -17.29 -8.83
CA THR A 265 -8.38 -17.69 -9.22
C THR A 265 -8.26 -19.21 -9.34
N ARG A 266 -8.77 -19.93 -8.34
CA ARG A 266 -8.81 -21.40 -8.37
C ARG A 266 -9.62 -21.90 -9.58
N ALA A 267 -10.80 -21.35 -9.83
CA ALA A 267 -11.64 -21.76 -10.96
C ALA A 267 -10.96 -21.55 -12.33
N ILE A 268 -10.19 -20.46 -12.49
CA ILE A 268 -9.37 -20.21 -13.69
C ILE A 268 -8.36 -21.35 -13.87
N ILE A 269 -7.60 -21.68 -12.81
CA ILE A 269 -6.58 -22.73 -12.86
C ILE A 269 -7.23 -24.10 -13.09
N GLU A 270 -8.31 -24.43 -12.38
CA GLU A 270 -9.04 -25.70 -12.53
C GLU A 270 -9.51 -25.90 -13.97
N ARG A 271 -10.10 -24.87 -14.60
CA ARG A 271 -10.54 -24.92 -16.00
C ARG A 271 -9.37 -25.19 -16.95
N ARG A 272 -8.21 -24.57 -16.72
CA ARG A 272 -7.02 -24.77 -17.56
C ARG A 272 -6.39 -26.15 -17.35
N VAL A 273 -6.33 -26.63 -16.11
CA VAL A 273 -5.88 -27.98 -15.77
C VAL A 273 -6.80 -29.03 -16.39
N ALA A 274 -8.12 -28.90 -16.25
CA ALA A 274 -9.09 -29.82 -16.85
C ALA A 274 -8.91 -29.93 -18.37
N ALA A 275 -8.56 -28.83 -19.05
CA ALA A 275 -8.25 -28.85 -20.48
C ALA A 275 -6.99 -29.68 -20.84
N ILE A 276 -6.00 -29.80 -19.95
CA ILE A 276 -4.85 -30.71 -20.12
C ILE A 276 -5.33 -32.16 -20.05
N PHE A 277 -6.09 -32.50 -19.01
CA PHE A 277 -6.57 -33.87 -18.83
C PHE A 277 -7.56 -34.28 -19.94
N ALA A 278 -8.33 -33.33 -20.48
CA ALA A 278 -9.21 -33.54 -21.63
C ALA A 278 -8.47 -34.00 -22.89
N ARG A 279 -7.26 -33.47 -23.12
CA ARG A 279 -6.45 -33.73 -24.32
C ARG A 279 -5.38 -34.82 -24.12
N MET A 280 -5.42 -35.53 -22.99
CA MET A 280 -4.41 -36.54 -22.66
C MET A 280 -4.37 -37.66 -23.71
N PRO A 281 -3.19 -38.01 -24.25
CA PRO A 281 -3.06 -39.10 -25.20
C PRO A 281 -3.50 -40.43 -24.56
N GLY A 282 -4.26 -41.23 -25.29
CA GLY A 282 -4.77 -42.50 -24.78
C GLY A 282 -5.91 -42.39 -23.77
N ARG A 283 -6.50 -41.19 -23.54
CA ARG A 283 -7.67 -41.00 -22.68
C ARG A 283 -8.79 -42.04 -22.86
N PRO A 284 -9.25 -42.42 -24.07
CA PRO A 284 -10.32 -43.42 -24.19
C PRO A 284 -9.91 -44.81 -23.67
N MET A 285 -8.63 -45.17 -23.77
CA MET A 285 -8.12 -46.42 -23.19
C MET A 285 -7.91 -46.29 -21.68
N LEU A 286 -7.37 -45.16 -21.23
CA LEU A 286 -7.16 -44.88 -19.81
C LEU A 286 -8.49 -44.79 -19.04
N SER A 287 -9.56 -44.28 -19.64
CA SER A 287 -10.89 -44.21 -19.00
C SER A 287 -11.57 -45.57 -18.80
N LEU A 288 -11.09 -46.62 -19.47
CA LEU A 288 -11.55 -47.99 -19.22
C LEU A 288 -10.90 -48.60 -17.97
N ILE A 289 -9.74 -48.07 -17.55
CA ILE A 289 -8.91 -48.59 -16.46
C ILE A 289 -9.01 -47.67 -15.23
N ILE A 290 -9.04 -46.36 -15.46
CA ILE A 290 -9.07 -45.31 -14.44
C ILE A 290 -10.52 -44.86 -14.25
N PRO A 291 -11.10 -44.99 -13.05
CA PRO A 291 -12.46 -44.56 -12.79
C PRO A 291 -12.59 -43.02 -12.93
N PRO A 292 -13.76 -42.50 -13.33
CA PRO A 292 -13.98 -41.05 -13.48
C PRO A 292 -13.64 -40.26 -12.21
N SER A 293 -13.95 -40.80 -11.03
CA SER A 293 -13.64 -40.17 -9.74
C SER A 293 -12.14 -40.01 -9.49
N ALA A 294 -11.30 -40.97 -9.92
CA ALA A 294 -9.85 -40.84 -9.83
C ALA A 294 -9.32 -39.77 -10.79
N MET A 295 -9.94 -39.61 -11.98
CA MET A 295 -9.58 -38.57 -12.93
C MET A 295 -9.91 -37.17 -12.40
N GLU A 296 -11.09 -37.00 -11.79
CA GLU A 296 -11.48 -35.76 -11.10
C GLU A 296 -10.55 -35.47 -9.92
N GLY A 297 -10.22 -36.50 -9.12
CA GLY A 297 -9.25 -36.40 -8.03
C GLY A 297 -7.86 -35.97 -8.50
N MET A 298 -7.39 -36.48 -9.65
CA MET A 298 -6.11 -36.07 -10.24
C MET A 298 -6.14 -34.60 -10.70
N GLN A 299 -7.25 -34.13 -11.27
CA GLN A 299 -7.40 -32.73 -11.66
C GLN A 299 -7.41 -31.80 -10.45
N ALA A 300 -8.16 -32.16 -9.40
CA ALA A 300 -8.19 -31.41 -8.15
C ALA A 300 -6.81 -31.37 -7.47
N ALA A 301 -6.11 -32.51 -7.43
CA ALA A 301 -4.76 -32.59 -6.87
C ALA A 301 -3.74 -31.80 -7.70
N ALA A 302 -3.81 -31.86 -9.03
CA ALA A 302 -2.94 -31.08 -9.92
C ALA A 302 -3.17 -29.57 -9.76
N THR A 303 -4.43 -29.14 -9.62
CA THR A 303 -4.77 -27.74 -9.36
C THR A 303 -4.20 -27.30 -8.01
N ALA A 304 -4.39 -28.09 -6.96
CA ALA A 304 -3.85 -27.80 -5.64
C ALA A 304 -2.32 -27.70 -5.64
N GLU A 305 -1.63 -28.58 -6.36
CA GLU A 305 -0.17 -28.55 -6.47
C GLU A 305 0.32 -27.31 -7.24
N LEU A 306 -0.33 -26.93 -8.34
CA LEU A 306 -0.01 -25.70 -9.06
C LEU A 306 -0.21 -24.46 -8.19
N LEU A 307 -1.32 -24.39 -7.45
CA LEU A 307 -1.57 -23.32 -6.49
C LEU A 307 -0.50 -23.28 -5.38
N ALA A 308 -0.08 -24.44 -4.86
CA ALA A 308 0.97 -24.53 -3.85
C ALA A 308 2.38 -24.23 -4.39
N LEU A 309 2.59 -24.37 -5.70
CA LEU A 309 3.85 -24.03 -6.37
C LEU A 309 4.02 -22.51 -6.53
N LEU A 310 2.94 -21.75 -6.71
CA LEU A 310 2.98 -20.31 -6.95
C LEU A 310 3.76 -19.55 -5.85
N PRO A 311 3.46 -19.68 -4.54
CA PRO A 311 4.22 -18.96 -3.50
C PRO A 311 5.70 -19.33 -3.50
N ARG A 312 6.02 -20.62 -3.71
CA ARG A 312 7.41 -21.10 -3.75
C ARG A 312 8.18 -20.52 -4.93
N ALA A 313 7.54 -20.43 -6.10
CA ALA A 313 8.14 -19.85 -7.29
C ALA A 313 8.43 -18.36 -7.11
N MET A 314 7.50 -17.63 -6.46
CA MET A 314 7.63 -16.19 -6.24
C MET A 314 8.58 -15.83 -5.10
N ALA A 315 8.79 -16.71 -4.12
CA ALA A 315 9.71 -16.51 -3.01
C ALA A 315 11.20 -16.61 -3.41
N GLU A 316 11.51 -16.85 -4.68
CA GLU A 316 12.89 -16.85 -5.17
C GLU A 316 13.47 -15.42 -5.11
N PRO A 317 14.57 -15.20 -4.37
CA PRO A 317 15.02 -13.85 -4.00
C PRO A 317 15.43 -12.99 -5.19
N VAL A 318 16.09 -13.56 -6.21
CA VAL A 318 16.53 -12.80 -7.38
C VAL A 318 15.32 -12.34 -8.22
N PHE A 319 14.34 -13.21 -8.39
CA PHE A 319 13.08 -12.90 -9.05
C PHE A 319 12.28 -11.84 -8.28
N ALA A 320 12.07 -12.03 -6.97
CA ALA A 320 11.32 -11.10 -6.14
C ALA A 320 11.95 -9.69 -6.16
N GLN A 321 13.27 -9.59 -6.05
CA GLN A 321 13.99 -8.31 -6.12
C GLN A 321 13.85 -7.63 -7.48
N ARG A 322 13.88 -8.37 -8.59
CA ARG A 322 13.66 -7.81 -9.93
C ARG A 322 12.25 -7.25 -10.09
N CYS A 323 11.24 -7.97 -9.60
CA CYS A 323 9.85 -7.51 -9.59
C CYS A 323 9.71 -6.22 -8.77
N ALA A 324 10.30 -6.18 -7.58
CA ALA A 324 10.28 -5.00 -6.72
C ALA A 324 10.96 -3.80 -7.40
N ALA A 325 12.12 -4.00 -8.02
CA ALA A 325 12.84 -2.93 -8.74
C ALA A 325 12.03 -2.34 -9.92
N ARG A 326 11.34 -3.19 -10.69
CA ARG A 326 10.45 -2.73 -11.77
C ARG A 326 9.29 -1.90 -11.22
N LEU A 327 8.66 -2.39 -10.15
CA LEU A 327 7.54 -1.70 -9.54
C LEU A 327 7.97 -0.37 -8.92
N TYR A 328 9.11 -0.34 -8.23
CA TYR A 328 9.71 0.88 -7.68
C TYR A 328 9.93 1.93 -8.78
N ALA A 329 10.56 1.54 -9.90
CA ALA A 329 10.80 2.44 -11.02
C ALA A 329 9.49 2.96 -11.64
N HIS A 330 8.48 2.09 -11.76
CA HIS A 330 7.17 2.48 -12.29
C HIS A 330 6.46 3.49 -11.37
N VAL A 331 6.42 3.22 -10.06
CA VAL A 331 5.79 4.11 -9.08
C VAL A 331 6.52 5.46 -9.05
N THR A 332 7.85 5.44 -9.03
CA THR A 332 8.67 6.67 -9.07
C THR A 332 8.35 7.50 -10.31
N ALA A 333 8.33 6.89 -11.49
CA ALA A 333 8.00 7.59 -12.74
C ALA A 333 6.59 8.20 -12.74
N ARG A 334 5.60 7.50 -12.16
CA ARG A 334 4.23 8.01 -12.01
C ARG A 334 4.18 9.21 -11.08
N PHE A 335 4.87 9.15 -9.94
CA PHE A 335 4.95 10.25 -8.99
C PHE A 335 5.70 11.45 -9.57
N ASP A 336 6.75 11.25 -10.36
CA ASP A 336 7.51 12.32 -11.01
C ASP A 336 6.69 12.99 -12.12
N ALA A 337 5.78 12.27 -12.76
CA ALA A 337 4.87 12.81 -13.77
C ALA A 337 3.74 13.69 -13.18
N LEU A 338 3.51 13.66 -11.86
CA LEU A 338 2.50 14.50 -11.23
C LEU A 338 2.88 15.99 -11.28
N ASP A 339 1.88 16.84 -11.48
CA ASP A 339 1.99 18.26 -11.21
C ASP A 339 2.02 18.53 -9.69
N GLU A 340 2.56 19.69 -9.29
CA GLU A 340 2.70 20.08 -7.89
C GLU A 340 1.35 20.07 -7.16
N ALA A 341 0.28 20.55 -7.81
CA ALA A 341 -1.04 20.64 -7.21
C ALA A 341 -1.62 19.25 -6.90
N ARG A 342 -1.49 18.31 -7.83
CA ARG A 342 -1.97 16.94 -7.65
C ARG A 342 -1.14 16.18 -6.61
N PHE A 343 0.18 16.36 -6.58
CA PHE A 343 1.02 15.78 -5.54
C PHE A 343 0.58 16.21 -4.14
N LEU A 344 0.39 17.51 -3.92
CA LEU A 344 -0.07 18.04 -2.63
C LEU A 344 -1.52 17.62 -2.33
N GLY A 345 -2.37 17.54 -3.35
CA GLY A 345 -3.74 17.05 -3.25
C GLY A 345 -3.83 15.61 -2.74
N VAL A 346 -2.95 14.73 -3.22
CA VAL A 346 -2.84 13.35 -2.73
C VAL A 346 -2.49 13.32 -1.24
N GLN A 347 -1.47 14.08 -0.83
CA GLN A 347 -1.05 14.15 0.57
C GLN A 347 -2.16 14.71 1.48
N ARG A 348 -2.88 15.75 1.01
CA ARG A 348 -4.06 16.29 1.69
C ARG A 348 -5.18 15.27 1.82
N GLY A 349 -5.39 14.45 0.79
CA GLY A 349 -6.39 13.39 0.76
C GLY A 349 -6.19 12.34 1.86
N ILE A 350 -4.93 11.97 2.13
CA ILE A 350 -4.55 11.01 3.17
C ILE A 350 -5.00 11.50 4.56
N LEU A 351 -4.74 12.78 4.84
CA LEU A 351 -5.00 13.41 6.15
C LEU A 351 -6.41 13.97 6.29
N ARG A 352 -7.22 13.97 5.23
CA ARG A 352 -8.53 14.65 5.19
C ARG A 352 -9.47 14.24 6.33
N GLY A 353 -9.42 12.97 6.75
CA GLY A 353 -10.23 12.48 7.88
C GLY A 353 -9.82 13.04 9.24
N GLU A 354 -8.55 13.42 9.40
CA GLU A 354 -7.99 13.90 10.68
C GLU A 354 -8.03 15.43 10.79
N LEU A 355 -8.34 16.14 9.70
CA LEU A 355 -8.39 17.62 9.67
C LEU A 355 -9.35 18.23 10.69
N PRO A 356 -10.60 17.72 10.86
CA PRO A 356 -11.52 18.31 11.83
C PRO A 356 -10.97 18.25 13.26
N LEU A 357 -10.31 17.14 13.62
CA LEU A 357 -9.69 16.96 14.92
C LEU A 357 -8.49 17.90 15.09
N LEU A 358 -7.66 18.06 14.06
CA LEU A 358 -6.54 19.00 14.07
C LEU A 358 -7.04 20.46 14.26
N HIS A 359 -8.10 20.85 13.55
CA HIS A 359 -8.74 22.17 13.69
C HIS A 359 -9.33 22.37 15.09
N ALA A 360 -9.96 21.34 15.67
CA ALA A 360 -10.51 21.42 17.02
C ALA A 360 -9.42 21.54 18.10
N LEU A 361 -8.34 20.77 18.00
CA LEU A 361 -7.22 20.83 18.94
C LEU A 361 -6.52 22.21 18.93
N THR A 362 -6.28 22.74 17.73
CA THR A 362 -5.69 24.06 17.56
C THR A 362 -6.62 25.17 18.06
N ALA A 363 -7.91 25.13 17.75
CA ALA A 363 -8.89 26.06 18.29
C ALA A 363 -9.00 25.98 19.83
N GLY A 364 -9.00 24.77 20.39
CA GLY A 364 -9.03 24.55 21.85
C GLY A 364 -7.78 25.09 22.57
N ALA A 365 -6.60 24.91 21.98
CA ALA A 365 -5.37 25.47 22.54
C ALA A 365 -5.40 27.00 22.61
N PHE A 366 -5.87 27.67 21.56
CA PHE A 366 -6.01 29.13 21.57
C PHE A 366 -7.16 29.61 22.46
N LEU A 367 -8.24 28.84 22.61
CA LEU A 367 -9.29 29.13 23.59
C LEU A 367 -8.71 29.20 25.01
N LEU A 368 -7.86 28.24 25.37
CA LEU A 368 -7.19 28.22 26.67
C LEU A 368 -6.27 29.43 26.86
N VAL A 369 -5.54 29.84 25.81
CA VAL A 369 -4.73 31.07 25.83
C VAL A 369 -5.61 32.30 26.09
N GLY A 370 -6.73 32.42 25.39
CA GLY A 370 -7.69 33.51 25.58
C GLY A 370 -8.36 33.51 26.95
N LEU A 371 -8.60 32.32 27.52
CA LEU A 371 -9.12 32.16 28.87
C LEU A 371 -8.09 32.62 29.92
N VAL A 372 -6.82 32.23 29.77
CA VAL A 372 -5.74 32.70 30.64
C VAL A 372 -5.53 34.21 30.49
N ALA A 373 -5.69 34.78 29.29
CA ALA A 373 -5.60 36.22 29.07
C ALA A 373 -6.78 36.99 29.69
N ALA A 374 -7.96 36.36 29.82
CA ALA A 374 -9.15 36.96 30.43
C ALA A 374 -9.11 37.00 31.97
N PHE A 375 -8.32 36.13 32.60
CA PHE A 375 -8.15 36.05 34.06
C PHE A 375 -6.69 36.36 34.43
N PRO A 376 -6.34 37.64 34.70
CA PRO A 376 -4.97 38.05 35.00
C PRO A 376 -4.41 37.49 36.32
#